data_AF-A0A0Q5RF63-F1
#
_entry.id   AF-A0A0Q5RF63-F1
#
_cell.length_a   1.000
_cell.length_b   1.000
_cell.length_c   1.000
_cell.angle_alpha   90.00
_cell.angle_beta   90.00
_cell.angle_gamma   90.00
#
_symmetry.space_group_name_H-M   'P 1'
#
loop_
_entity.id
_entity.type
_entity.pdbx_description
1 polymer ?
#
loop_
_entity_poly.entity_id
_entity_poly.type
_entity_poly.pdbx_seq_one_letter_code
_entity_poly.pdbx_strand_id
1 'polypeptide(L)'
;MSGRASRSRIITQSSDIGHVLLGQRGEMLGLDSGFCAIMRAAAETMIGRGVLEVTVPDDRPACLAGMSRLRRTGQPFSVRKRMQRGDGSVVWVEQSTTRVEFPDAAPTIVATFRPIASPADEVEPAALLAQARFLCDARAAREDVFGPILFVNPAWALLLRAYIAEAEGRTLDIVAMARAARIAPAAALRWGRALASEGMFDLESGGDGVATAPVYRLTADAHGRLERYLSHRLARLAGVCAISPQTPALPSLQR
;
A
#
# COMPACT_ATOMS: atom_id res chain seq x y z
N MET A 1 24.86 42.16 -1.71
CA MET A 1 23.93 41.90 -0.58
C MET A 1 22.55 42.33 -1.07
N SER A 2 21.45 41.59 -1.11
CA SER A 2 21.02 40.29 -0.59
C SER A 2 19.89 39.82 -1.54
N GLY A 3 19.93 38.58 -2.03
CA GLY A 3 18.92 38.04 -2.97
C GLY A 3 18.57 36.57 -2.70
N ARG A 4 18.67 36.14 -1.43
CA ARG A 4 18.59 34.72 -1.04
C ARG A 4 17.25 34.31 -0.40
N ALA A 5 16.22 35.14 -0.45
CA ALA A 5 14.94 34.85 0.16
C ALA A 5 13.81 34.89 -0.88
N SER A 6 13.31 33.70 -1.26
CA SER A 6 11.88 33.40 -1.57
C SER A 6 11.69 32.20 -2.52
N ARG A 7 12.23 31.03 -2.17
CA ARG A 7 11.89 29.75 -2.83
C ARG A 7 11.23 28.72 -1.89
N SER A 8 10.96 29.08 -0.63
CA SER A 8 10.65 28.14 0.45
C SER A 8 9.16 27.91 0.75
N ARG A 9 8.23 28.15 -0.19
CA ARG A 9 6.77 28.00 0.06
C ARG A 9 5.98 27.33 -1.07
N ILE A 10 6.49 26.21 -1.61
CA ILE A 10 5.70 25.40 -2.57
C ILE A 10 5.47 23.96 -2.07
N ILE A 11 6.09 23.56 -0.96
CA ILE A 11 6.04 22.17 -0.50
C ILE A 11 5.06 22.04 0.67
N THR A 12 3.87 21.51 0.40
CA THR A 12 2.91 21.08 1.42
C THR A 12 3.45 19.80 2.08
N GLN A 13 3.67 19.85 3.39
CA GLN A 13 4.27 18.76 4.17
C GLN A 13 3.26 17.61 4.38
N SER A 14 3.53 16.46 3.77
CA SER A 14 2.99 15.15 4.17
C SER A 14 4.19 14.26 4.52
N SER A 15 4.16 13.56 5.66
CA SER A 15 5.32 12.83 6.20
C SER A 15 5.84 11.71 5.29
N ASP A 16 5.01 11.23 4.35
CA ASP A 16 5.28 10.04 3.54
C ASP A 16 5.65 10.39 2.09
N ILE A 17 5.78 11.68 1.78
CA ILE A 17 6.11 12.19 0.45
C ILE A 17 7.32 13.12 0.55
N GLY A 18 8.30 12.90 -0.32
CA GLY A 18 9.48 13.75 -0.44
C GLY A 18 9.47 14.58 -1.71
N HIS A 19 9.97 15.80 -1.64
CA HIS A 19 10.07 16.71 -2.77
C HIS A 19 11.51 17.13 -3.00
N VAL A 20 11.88 17.21 -4.28
CA VAL A 20 13.20 17.66 -4.72
C VAL A 20 13.03 18.69 -5.83
N LEU A 21 13.70 19.82 -5.67
CA LEU A 21 13.93 20.79 -6.73
C LEU A 21 15.17 20.35 -7.50
N LEU A 22 14.99 20.08 -8.79
CA LEU A 22 16.03 19.69 -9.71
C LEU A 22 16.39 20.84 -10.63
N GLY A 23 17.68 20.99 -10.89
CA GLY A 23 18.18 21.88 -11.93
C GLY A 23 18.08 21.26 -13.32
N GLN A 24 18.52 22.02 -14.31
CA GLN A 24 18.36 21.65 -15.73
C GLN A 24 19.22 20.47 -16.15
N ARG A 25 20.19 20.02 -15.35
CA ARG A 25 20.95 18.79 -15.61
C ARG A 25 20.49 17.63 -14.71
N GLY A 26 19.56 17.88 -13.79
CA GLY A 26 19.05 16.88 -12.84
C GLY A 26 19.81 16.88 -11.51
N GLU A 27 20.60 17.91 -11.25
CA GLU A 27 21.24 18.19 -9.98
C GLU A 27 20.21 18.60 -8.93
N MET A 28 20.36 18.12 -7.69
CA MET A 28 19.46 18.43 -6.59
C MET A 28 19.78 19.81 -6.03
N LEU A 29 18.92 20.80 -6.30
CA LEU A 29 19.08 22.20 -5.86
C LEU A 29 18.47 22.46 -4.48
N GLY A 30 17.46 21.67 -4.12
CA GLY A 30 16.74 21.77 -2.86
C GLY A 30 15.95 20.50 -2.63
N LEU A 31 15.73 20.14 -1.38
CA LEU A 31 14.96 18.97 -0.99
C LEU A 31 14.32 19.21 0.38
N ASP A 32 13.22 18.54 0.67
CA ASP A 32 12.52 18.64 1.95
C ASP A 32 12.92 17.53 2.94
N SER A 33 12.39 17.64 4.17
CA SER A 33 12.58 16.63 5.21
C SER A 33 11.98 15.28 4.84
N GLY A 34 10.91 15.24 4.04
CA GLY A 34 10.31 14.01 3.53
C GLY A 34 11.28 13.22 2.66
N PHE A 35 11.95 13.88 1.71
CA PHE A 35 12.95 13.23 0.87
C PHE A 35 14.18 12.78 1.68
N CYS A 36 14.64 13.57 2.66
CA CYS A 36 15.67 13.12 3.60
C CYS A 36 15.28 11.84 4.34
N ALA A 37 14.04 11.75 4.84
CA ALA A 37 13.53 10.56 5.52
C ALA A 37 13.45 9.34 4.58
N ILE A 38 13.00 9.55 3.34
CA ILE A 38 12.98 8.51 2.29
C ILE A 38 14.40 8.06 1.94
N MET A 39 15.38 8.96 1.90
CA MET A 39 16.75 8.60 1.52
C MET A 39 17.61 8.13 2.69
N ARG A 40 17.15 8.33 3.94
CA ARG A 40 17.94 8.14 5.17
C ARG A 40 19.31 8.81 5.06
N ALA A 41 19.32 10.02 4.53
CA ALA A 41 20.52 10.79 4.26
C ALA A 41 20.28 12.26 4.58
N ALA A 42 21.34 12.95 5.01
CA ALA A 42 21.29 14.38 5.31
C ALA A 42 21.25 15.19 4.00
N ALA A 43 20.53 16.31 4.00
CA ALA A 43 20.35 17.16 2.83
C ALA A 43 21.69 17.61 2.24
N GLU A 44 22.62 17.98 3.11
CA GLU A 44 23.96 18.49 2.79
C GLU A 44 24.78 17.49 1.97
N THR A 45 24.52 16.19 2.14
CA THR A 45 25.22 15.11 1.41
C THR A 45 24.64 14.84 0.02
N MET A 46 23.47 15.41 -0.28
CA MET A 46 22.72 15.19 -1.52
C MET A 46 22.64 16.44 -2.39
N ILE A 47 22.56 17.63 -1.81
CA ILE A 47 22.51 18.89 -2.56
C ILE A 47 23.73 19.00 -3.50
N GLY A 48 23.48 19.41 -4.74
CA GLY A 48 24.46 19.55 -5.81
C GLY A 48 24.74 18.27 -6.60
N ARG A 49 24.36 17.09 -6.07
CA ARG A 49 24.55 15.80 -6.77
C ARG A 49 23.44 15.52 -7.76
N GLY A 50 23.70 14.65 -8.74
CA GLY A 50 22.70 14.22 -9.70
C GLY A 50 21.68 13.27 -9.07
N VAL A 51 20.38 13.48 -9.30
CA VAL A 51 19.31 12.59 -8.81
C VAL A 51 19.44 11.13 -9.33
N LEU A 52 20.17 10.93 -10.43
CA LEU A 52 20.46 9.60 -10.97
C LEU A 52 21.53 8.85 -10.18
N GLU A 53 22.37 9.54 -9.39
CA GLU A 53 23.38 8.88 -8.55
C GLU A 53 22.73 8.05 -7.45
N VAL A 54 21.60 8.52 -6.92
CA VAL A 54 20.79 7.79 -5.93
C VAL A 54 19.74 6.87 -6.59
N THR A 55 19.71 6.78 -7.92
CA THR A 55 18.87 5.83 -8.66
C THR A 55 19.69 4.59 -8.99
N VAL A 56 19.12 3.40 -8.74
CA VAL A 56 19.76 2.11 -9.07
C VAL A 56 20.08 2.08 -10.57
N PRO A 57 21.28 1.62 -11.00
CA PRO A 57 21.74 1.73 -12.39
C PRO A 57 20.75 1.25 -13.46
N ASP A 58 20.12 0.09 -13.25
CA ASP A 58 19.16 -0.51 -14.18
C ASP A 58 17.92 0.37 -14.43
N ASP A 59 17.57 1.21 -13.46
CA ASP A 59 16.35 2.02 -13.50
C ASP A 59 16.62 3.45 -14.02
N ARG A 60 17.89 3.82 -14.25
CA ARG A 60 18.30 5.13 -14.78
C ARG A 60 17.79 5.42 -16.21
N PRO A 61 17.76 4.46 -17.16
CA PRO A 61 17.32 4.73 -18.54
C PRO A 61 15.90 5.30 -18.62
N ALA A 62 14.96 4.78 -17.81
CA ALA A 62 13.58 5.27 -17.77
C ALA A 62 13.51 6.73 -17.28
N CYS A 63 14.28 7.07 -16.25
CA CYS A 63 14.36 8.44 -15.73
C CYS A 63 14.97 9.42 -16.75
N LEU A 64 16.03 8.99 -17.45
CA LEU A 64 16.69 9.78 -18.49
C LEU A 64 15.74 10.07 -19.65
N ALA A 65 14.98 9.07 -20.10
CA ALA A 65 13.98 9.23 -21.16
C ALA A 65 12.87 10.21 -20.73
N GLY A 66 12.33 10.04 -19.52
CA GLY A 66 11.31 10.94 -18.96
C GLY A 66 11.80 12.38 -18.84
N MET A 67 12.99 12.59 -18.27
CA MET A 67 13.60 13.91 -18.12
C MET A 67 13.85 14.58 -19.48
N SER A 68 14.32 13.82 -20.48
CA SER A 68 14.55 14.33 -21.84
C SER A 68 13.25 14.77 -22.51
N ARG A 69 12.17 13.98 -22.36
CA ARG A 69 10.83 14.34 -22.85
C ARG A 69 10.32 15.60 -22.16
N LEU A 70 10.39 15.65 -20.83
CA LEU A 70 9.95 16.81 -20.03
C LEU A 70 10.65 18.10 -20.46
N ARG A 71 11.97 18.05 -20.69
CA ARG A 71 12.72 19.24 -21.14
C ARG A 71 12.31 19.68 -22.54
N ARG A 72 12.07 18.75 -23.45
CA ARG A 72 11.71 19.05 -24.85
C ARG A 72 10.27 19.53 -25.01
N THR A 73 9.32 18.94 -24.28
CA THR A 73 7.88 19.15 -24.52
C THR A 73 7.15 19.82 -23.36
N GLY A 74 7.77 19.94 -22.19
CA GLY A 74 7.10 20.37 -20.97
C GLY A 74 6.14 19.32 -20.38
N GLN A 75 5.95 18.16 -21.03
CA GLN A 75 4.99 17.15 -20.55
C GLN A 75 5.52 16.45 -19.28
N PRO A 76 4.72 16.43 -18.20
CA PRO A 76 5.09 15.72 -16.97
C PRO A 76 5.17 14.21 -17.21
N PHE A 77 5.91 13.52 -16.35
CA PHE A 77 6.01 12.06 -16.38
C PHE A 77 6.03 11.48 -14.97
N SER A 78 5.64 10.20 -14.87
CA SER A 78 5.79 9.41 -13.66
C SER A 78 6.55 8.13 -13.95
N VAL A 79 7.31 7.64 -12.98
CA VAL A 79 8.08 6.40 -13.06
C VAL A 79 8.15 5.71 -11.69
N ARG A 80 7.94 4.40 -11.66
CA ARG A 80 8.24 3.55 -10.50
C ARG A 80 9.66 3.01 -10.63
N LYS A 81 10.48 3.18 -9.60
CA LYS A 81 11.90 2.80 -9.65
C LYS A 81 12.48 2.54 -8.27
N ARG A 82 13.65 1.94 -8.26
CA ARG A 82 14.50 1.72 -7.09
C ARG A 82 15.48 2.87 -6.91
N MET A 83 15.63 3.30 -5.67
CA MET A 83 16.65 4.25 -5.23
C MET A 83 17.51 3.63 -4.14
N GLN A 84 18.78 4.01 -4.12
CA GLN A 84 19.76 3.56 -3.13
C GLN A 84 19.87 4.61 -2.03
N ARG A 85 19.57 4.21 -0.79
CA ARG A 85 19.63 5.05 0.41
C ARG A 85 21.07 5.30 0.85
N GLY A 86 21.27 6.28 1.73
CA GLY A 86 22.58 6.57 2.33
C GLY A 86 23.17 5.42 3.14
N ASP A 87 22.32 4.56 3.72
CA ASP A 87 22.72 3.33 4.43
C ASP A 87 22.99 2.13 3.49
N GLY A 88 22.91 2.33 2.18
CA GLY A 88 23.11 1.30 1.15
C GLY A 88 21.88 0.44 0.86
N SER A 89 20.80 0.53 1.65
CA SER A 89 19.55 -0.20 1.39
C SER A 89 18.81 0.36 0.17
N VAL A 90 17.91 -0.43 -0.39
CA VAL A 90 17.10 -0.04 -1.54
C VAL A 90 15.69 0.34 -1.09
N VAL A 91 15.13 1.38 -1.71
CA VAL A 91 13.71 1.76 -1.58
C VAL A 91 13.06 1.85 -2.95
N TRP A 92 11.87 1.27 -3.07
CA TRP A 92 11.00 1.51 -4.21
C TRP A 92 10.24 2.81 -4.02
N VAL A 93 10.21 3.62 -5.07
CA VAL A 93 9.48 4.89 -5.10
C VAL A 93 8.66 5.01 -6.37
N GLU A 94 7.53 5.68 -6.25
CA GLU A 94 6.85 6.30 -7.36
C GLU A 94 7.29 7.77 -7.43
N GLN A 95 7.93 8.14 -8.54
CA GLN A 95 8.40 9.50 -8.81
C GLN A 95 7.48 10.17 -9.83
N SER A 96 6.89 11.30 -9.47
CA SER A 96 6.18 12.20 -10.38
C SER A 96 7.01 13.46 -10.62
N THR A 97 7.23 13.83 -11.88
CA THR A 97 8.13 14.95 -12.24
C THR A 97 7.45 15.93 -13.17
N THR A 98 7.49 17.20 -12.81
CA THR A 98 6.89 18.31 -13.57
C THR A 98 7.92 19.43 -13.76
N ARG A 99 7.74 20.23 -14.83
CA ARG A 99 8.50 21.45 -15.06
C ARG A 99 7.62 22.63 -14.69
N VAL A 100 8.09 23.45 -13.77
CA VAL A 100 7.41 24.68 -13.33
C VAL A 100 8.10 25.86 -13.99
N GLU A 101 7.32 26.65 -14.72
CA GLU A 101 7.76 27.88 -15.33
C GLU A 101 7.49 29.05 -14.39
N PHE A 102 8.46 29.95 -14.26
CA PHE A 102 8.33 31.16 -13.46
C PHE A 102 8.51 32.38 -14.38
N PRO A 103 7.70 33.44 -14.24
CA PRO A 103 7.79 34.62 -15.12
C PRO A 103 9.18 35.26 -15.16
N ASP A 104 9.87 35.31 -14.02
CA ASP A 104 11.16 36.00 -13.86
C ASP A 104 12.31 35.07 -13.46
N ALA A 105 12.17 33.76 -13.66
CA ALA A 105 13.20 32.80 -13.28
C ALA A 105 13.32 31.63 -14.25
N ALA A 106 14.51 31.03 -14.28
CA ALA A 106 14.73 29.83 -15.07
C ALA A 106 13.73 28.71 -14.69
N PRO A 107 13.21 27.94 -15.67
CA PRO A 107 12.31 26.84 -15.40
C PRO A 107 12.92 25.87 -14.39
N THR A 108 12.16 25.53 -13.37
CA THR A 108 12.58 24.63 -12.28
C THR A 108 11.86 23.30 -12.44
N ILE A 109 12.56 22.20 -12.18
CA ILE A 109 11.97 20.87 -12.23
C ILE A 109 11.63 20.46 -10.80
N VAL A 110 10.40 20.03 -10.58
CA VAL A 110 9.94 19.51 -9.28
C VAL A 110 9.72 18.01 -9.44
N ALA A 111 10.40 17.23 -8.59
CA ALA A 111 10.20 15.80 -8.49
C ALA A 111 9.62 15.47 -7.12
N THR A 112 8.49 14.76 -7.13
CA THR A 112 7.80 14.26 -5.94
C THR A 112 8.01 12.76 -5.87
N PHE A 113 8.37 12.25 -4.70
CA PHE A 113 8.70 10.86 -4.44
C PHE A 113 7.81 10.32 -3.34
N ARG A 114 7.15 9.20 -3.62
CA ARG A 114 6.35 8.45 -2.66
C ARG A 114 6.93 7.05 -2.53
N PRO A 115 7.32 6.58 -1.33
CA PRO A 115 7.70 5.19 -1.13
C PRO A 115 6.55 4.26 -1.51
N ILE A 116 6.88 3.17 -2.17
CA ILE A 116 5.94 2.11 -2.53
C ILE A 116 6.51 0.77 -2.07
N ALA A 117 5.65 -0.25 -1.95
CA ALA A 117 6.11 -1.63 -1.84
C ALA A 117 6.87 -2.04 -3.11
N SER A 118 7.73 -3.05 -3.03
CA SER A 118 8.30 -3.65 -4.23
C SER A 118 7.16 -4.13 -5.13
N PRO A 119 7.21 -3.95 -6.46
CA PRO A 119 6.26 -4.59 -7.36
C PRO A 119 6.22 -6.11 -7.19
N ALA A 120 7.32 -6.74 -6.74
CA ALA A 120 7.33 -8.15 -6.37
C ALA A 120 6.59 -8.47 -5.05
N ASP A 121 6.41 -7.46 -4.20
CA ASP A 121 5.60 -7.55 -2.98
C ASP A 121 4.13 -7.12 -3.24
N GLU A 122 3.82 -6.62 -4.44
CA GLU A 122 2.46 -6.28 -4.85
C GLU A 122 1.70 -7.59 -5.01
N VAL A 123 0.91 -7.93 -3.99
CA VAL A 123 0.15 -9.17 -3.97
C VAL A 123 -1.04 -8.99 -4.90
N GLU A 124 -1.09 -9.82 -5.94
CA GLU A 124 -2.21 -9.84 -6.88
C GLU A 124 -3.56 -9.89 -6.14
N PRO A 125 -4.56 -9.06 -6.50
CA PRO A 125 -5.87 -9.06 -5.84
C PRO A 125 -6.53 -10.44 -5.81
N ALA A 126 -6.31 -11.25 -6.84
CA ALA A 126 -6.77 -12.63 -6.89
C ALA A 126 -6.14 -13.51 -5.80
N ALA A 127 -4.86 -13.30 -5.47
CA ALA A 127 -4.19 -14.01 -4.39
C ALA A 127 -4.70 -13.59 -3.01
N LEU A 128 -4.99 -12.29 -2.82
CA LEU A 128 -5.63 -11.80 -1.58
C LEU A 128 -7.03 -12.38 -1.40
N LEU A 129 -7.84 -12.40 -2.45
CA LEU A 129 -9.16 -13.03 -2.44
C LEU A 129 -9.08 -14.53 -2.12
N ALA A 130 -8.14 -15.25 -2.74
CA ALA A 130 -7.91 -16.67 -2.45
C ALA A 130 -7.52 -16.88 -0.97
N GLN A 131 -6.65 -16.03 -0.43
CA GLN A 131 -6.27 -16.08 0.99
C GLN A 131 -7.45 -15.79 1.93
N ALA A 132 -8.28 -14.80 1.61
CA ALA A 132 -9.46 -14.47 2.41
C ALA A 132 -10.47 -15.63 2.43
N ARG A 133 -10.72 -16.26 1.28
CA ARG A 133 -11.55 -17.46 1.16
C ARG A 133 -10.99 -18.61 2.00
N PHE A 134 -9.70 -18.90 1.85
CA PHE A 134 -9.03 -19.93 2.65
C PHE A 134 -9.20 -19.71 4.16
N LEU A 135 -9.04 -18.47 4.65
CA LEU A 135 -9.22 -18.17 6.07
C LEU A 135 -10.67 -18.30 6.54
N CYS A 136 -11.63 -17.95 5.69
CA CYS A 136 -13.05 -18.14 5.97
C CYS A 136 -13.40 -19.63 6.06
N ASP A 137 -12.92 -20.43 5.10
CA ASP A 137 -13.18 -21.86 5.01
C ASP A 137 -12.50 -22.62 6.16
N ALA A 138 -11.25 -22.28 6.49
CA ALA A 138 -10.53 -22.86 7.63
C ALA A 138 -11.24 -22.60 8.97
N ARG A 139 -11.86 -21.42 9.12
CA ARG A 139 -12.69 -21.11 10.29
C ARG A 139 -13.93 -22.00 10.33
N ALA A 140 -14.68 -22.08 9.24
CA ALA A 140 -15.91 -22.87 9.17
C ALA A 140 -15.61 -24.36 9.43
N ALA A 141 -14.57 -24.89 8.80
CA ALA A 141 -14.13 -26.27 8.99
C ALA A 141 -13.78 -26.57 10.46
N ARG A 142 -13.11 -25.65 11.16
CA ARG A 142 -12.82 -25.81 12.60
C ARG A 142 -14.10 -25.92 13.43
N GLU A 143 -15.09 -25.10 13.16
CA GLU A 143 -16.38 -25.16 13.87
C GLU A 143 -17.16 -26.44 13.55
N ASP A 144 -17.07 -26.94 12.31
CA ASP A 144 -17.75 -28.18 11.90
C ASP A 144 -17.11 -29.42 12.55
N VAL A 145 -15.79 -29.43 12.72
CA VAL A 145 -15.05 -30.54 13.34
C VAL A 145 -15.21 -30.57 14.86
N PHE A 146 -15.07 -29.42 15.52
CA PHE A 146 -15.00 -29.35 16.98
C PHE A 146 -16.28 -28.84 17.65
N GLY A 147 -17.24 -28.37 16.86
CA GLY A 147 -18.49 -27.77 17.34
C GLY A 147 -18.44 -26.23 17.36
N PRO A 148 -19.56 -25.56 17.01
CA PRO A 148 -19.58 -24.11 16.78
C PRO A 148 -19.45 -23.27 18.06
N ILE A 149 -19.81 -23.80 19.23
CA ILE A 149 -19.81 -23.04 20.48
C ILE A 149 -18.40 -22.75 21.01
N LEU A 150 -17.40 -23.54 20.60
CA LEU A 150 -16.02 -23.41 21.08
C LEU A 150 -15.28 -22.22 20.45
N PHE A 151 -15.79 -21.66 19.35
CA PHE A 151 -15.06 -20.72 18.51
C PHE A 151 -15.88 -19.50 18.08
N VAL A 152 -16.35 -18.72 19.04
CA VAL A 152 -17.11 -17.49 18.77
C VAL A 152 -16.16 -16.37 18.31
N ASN A 153 -16.26 -15.96 17.04
CA ASN A 153 -15.51 -14.79 16.53
C ASN A 153 -16.29 -14.08 15.39
N PRO A 154 -17.48 -13.56 15.69
CA PRO A 154 -18.40 -13.00 14.68
C PRO A 154 -17.80 -11.80 13.95
N ALA A 155 -17.16 -10.86 14.65
CA ALA A 155 -16.54 -9.69 14.02
C ALA A 155 -15.55 -10.09 12.91
N TRP A 156 -14.66 -11.05 13.20
CA TRP A 156 -13.70 -11.54 12.21
C TRP A 156 -14.36 -12.22 11.01
N ALA A 157 -15.39 -13.03 11.24
CA ALA A 157 -16.14 -13.68 10.16
C ALA A 157 -16.80 -12.66 9.24
N LEU A 158 -17.34 -11.58 9.81
CA LEU A 158 -18.00 -10.50 9.07
C LEU A 158 -17.00 -9.67 8.26
N LEU A 159 -15.84 -9.34 8.82
CA LEU A 159 -14.77 -8.61 8.12
C LEU A 159 -14.27 -9.39 6.88
N LEU A 160 -13.96 -10.68 7.03
CA LEU A 160 -13.55 -11.52 5.90
C LEU A 160 -14.67 -11.66 4.86
N ARG A 161 -15.91 -11.81 5.31
CA ARG A 161 -17.06 -11.95 4.39
C ARG A 161 -17.33 -10.66 3.62
N ALA A 162 -17.19 -9.49 4.27
CA ALA A 162 -17.33 -8.19 3.62
C ALA A 162 -16.26 -7.99 2.56
N TYR A 163 -14.99 -8.31 2.88
CA TYR A 163 -13.89 -8.25 1.91
C TYR A 163 -14.15 -9.13 0.68
N ILE A 164 -14.58 -10.38 0.89
CA ILE A 164 -14.91 -11.30 -0.21
C ILE A 164 -16.08 -10.77 -1.04
N ALA A 165 -17.12 -10.22 -0.40
CA ALA A 165 -18.26 -9.65 -1.11
C ALA A 165 -17.82 -8.48 -2.00
N GLU A 166 -17.02 -7.55 -1.49
CA GLU A 166 -16.54 -6.39 -2.25
C GLU A 166 -15.64 -6.78 -3.42
N ALA A 167 -14.72 -7.73 -3.22
CA ALA A 167 -13.85 -8.26 -4.28
C ALA A 167 -14.65 -8.94 -5.41
N GLU A 168 -15.87 -9.39 -5.12
CA GLU A 168 -16.81 -9.97 -6.10
C GLU A 168 -17.83 -8.93 -6.64
N GLY A 169 -17.69 -7.66 -6.27
CA GLY A 169 -18.60 -6.58 -6.69
C GLY A 169 -19.98 -6.63 -6.02
N ARG A 170 -20.08 -7.23 -4.83
CA ARG A 170 -21.32 -7.40 -4.06
C ARG A 170 -21.26 -6.65 -2.74
N THR A 171 -22.42 -6.29 -2.18
CA THR A 171 -22.55 -5.75 -0.83
C THR A 171 -22.88 -6.85 0.17
N LEU A 172 -22.73 -6.56 1.47
CA LEU A 172 -23.00 -7.51 2.54
C LEU A 172 -24.31 -7.17 3.27
N ASP A 173 -25.37 -7.95 3.04
CA ASP A 173 -26.65 -7.80 3.75
C ASP A 173 -26.68 -8.55 5.11
N ILE A 174 -27.69 -8.26 5.94
CA ILE A 174 -27.87 -8.91 7.25
C ILE A 174 -27.95 -10.45 7.13
N VAL A 175 -28.58 -10.97 6.09
CA VAL A 175 -28.80 -12.43 5.93
C VAL A 175 -27.46 -13.13 5.67
N ALA A 176 -26.63 -12.56 4.81
CA ALA A 176 -25.28 -13.01 4.54
C ALA A 176 -24.37 -12.87 5.76
N MET A 177 -24.50 -11.79 6.54
CA MET A 177 -23.81 -11.62 7.81
C MET A 177 -24.17 -12.72 8.82
N ALA A 178 -25.47 -12.94 9.04
CA ALA A 178 -25.98 -13.94 9.97
C ALA A 178 -25.49 -15.35 9.60
N ARG A 179 -25.53 -15.69 8.30
CA ARG A 179 -25.01 -16.95 7.77
C ARG A 179 -23.51 -17.08 7.97
N ALA A 180 -22.74 -16.06 7.62
CA ALA A 180 -21.27 -16.09 7.69
C ALA A 180 -20.74 -16.20 9.12
N ALA A 181 -21.39 -15.53 10.07
CA ALA A 181 -21.01 -15.58 11.48
C ALA A 181 -21.73 -16.70 12.27
N ARG A 182 -22.66 -17.44 11.64
CA ARG A 182 -23.52 -18.47 12.26
C ARG A 182 -24.23 -17.98 13.53
N ILE A 183 -24.85 -16.81 13.40
CA ILE A 183 -25.58 -16.13 14.49
C ILE A 183 -26.99 -15.74 14.03
N ALA A 184 -27.88 -15.45 14.98
CA ALA A 184 -29.22 -14.94 14.68
C ALA A 184 -29.15 -13.58 13.96
N PRO A 185 -30.11 -13.24 13.06
CA PRO A 185 -30.15 -11.96 12.35
C PRO A 185 -30.10 -10.73 13.26
N ALA A 186 -30.77 -10.77 14.42
CA ALA A 186 -30.72 -9.69 15.40
C ALA A 186 -29.31 -9.48 15.98
N ALA A 187 -28.54 -10.56 16.17
CA ALA A 187 -27.15 -10.48 16.61
C ALA A 187 -26.25 -9.96 15.48
N ALA A 188 -26.49 -10.35 14.23
CA ALA A 188 -25.78 -9.82 13.06
C ALA A 188 -25.99 -8.30 12.91
N LEU A 189 -27.22 -7.82 13.07
CA LEU A 189 -27.52 -6.38 13.04
C LEU A 189 -26.77 -5.62 14.14
N ARG A 190 -26.72 -6.17 15.35
CA ARG A 190 -25.92 -5.58 16.46
C ARG A 190 -24.43 -5.52 16.13
N TRP A 191 -23.88 -6.58 15.56
CA TRP A 191 -22.47 -6.60 15.12
C TRP A 191 -22.20 -5.64 13.97
N GLY A 192 -23.12 -5.50 13.01
CA GLY A 192 -23.01 -4.51 11.94
C GLY A 192 -22.93 -3.08 12.48
N ARG A 193 -23.77 -2.74 13.46
CA ARG A 193 -23.71 -1.45 14.15
C ARG A 193 -22.42 -1.26 14.96
N ALA A 194 -21.98 -2.29 15.68
CA ALA A 194 -20.73 -2.23 16.45
C ALA A 194 -19.49 -2.08 15.55
N LEU A 195 -19.45 -2.78 14.42
CA LEU A 195 -18.37 -2.62 13.43
C LEU A 195 -18.43 -1.24 12.76
N ALA A 196 -19.62 -0.70 12.51
CA ALA A 196 -19.76 0.65 12.01
C ALA A 196 -19.30 1.72 13.01
N SER A 197 -19.61 1.57 14.31
CA SER A 197 -19.14 2.50 15.34
C SER A 197 -17.62 2.50 15.52
N GLU A 198 -16.97 1.37 15.23
CA GLU A 198 -15.49 1.23 15.23
C GLU A 198 -14.85 1.67 13.90
N GLY A 199 -15.62 2.20 12.95
CA GLY A 199 -15.12 2.62 11.63
C GLY A 199 -14.70 1.46 10.73
N MET A 200 -15.20 0.26 10.98
CA MET A 200 -14.91 -0.92 10.15
C MET A 200 -15.88 -1.05 8.98
N PHE A 201 -17.16 -0.73 9.21
CA PHE A 201 -18.20 -0.81 8.19
C PHE A 201 -18.85 0.55 7.89
N ASP A 202 -19.13 0.78 6.61
CA ASP A 202 -20.06 1.80 6.16
C ASP A 202 -21.45 1.18 5.97
N LEU A 203 -22.48 1.90 6.41
CA LEU A 203 -23.89 1.53 6.25
C LEU A 203 -24.46 2.27 5.04
N GLU A 204 -24.72 1.54 3.96
CA GLU A 204 -25.50 2.07 2.84
C GLU A 204 -26.98 1.87 3.17
N SER A 205 -27.68 2.97 3.50
CA SER A 205 -29.14 2.97 3.58
C SER A 205 -29.66 3.12 2.15
N GLY A 206 -30.37 2.12 1.64
CA GLY A 206 -30.87 2.17 0.27
C GLY A 206 -31.73 3.41 0.06
N GLY A 207 -31.39 4.17 -0.99
CA GLY A 207 -32.13 5.38 -1.37
C GLY A 207 -33.58 5.07 -1.77
N ASP A 208 -34.42 6.09 -1.61
CA ASP A 208 -35.80 6.19 -2.09
C ASP A 208 -36.87 5.36 -1.38
N GLY A 209 -37.23 5.79 -0.16
CA GLY A 209 -38.60 5.71 0.39
C GLY A 209 -39.18 4.32 0.70
N VAL A 210 -38.54 3.25 0.23
CA VAL A 210 -38.84 1.86 0.55
C VAL A 210 -37.80 1.39 1.55
N ALA A 211 -38.24 0.84 2.69
CA ALA A 211 -37.37 0.29 3.72
C ALA A 211 -36.57 -0.90 3.16
N THR A 212 -35.48 -0.62 2.46
CA THR A 212 -34.52 -1.61 1.99
C THR A 212 -33.70 -2.09 3.18
N ALA A 213 -33.44 -3.39 3.22
CA ALA A 213 -32.64 -3.97 4.29
C ALA A 213 -31.24 -3.32 4.28
N PRO A 214 -30.66 -3.01 5.46
CA PRO A 214 -29.37 -2.37 5.54
C PRO A 214 -28.29 -3.28 4.92
N VAL A 215 -27.46 -2.67 4.08
CA VAL A 215 -26.29 -3.31 3.47
C VAL A 215 -25.02 -2.65 3.97
N TYR A 216 -23.98 -3.45 4.13
CA TYR A 216 -22.71 -3.06 4.73
C TYR A 216 -21.57 -3.22 3.73
N ARG A 217 -20.60 -2.32 3.84
CA ARG A 217 -19.33 -2.31 3.11
C ARG A 217 -18.19 -2.05 4.08
N LEU A 218 -16.97 -2.42 3.73
CA LEU A 218 -15.78 -2.03 4.47
C LEU A 218 -15.52 -0.54 4.24
N THR A 219 -15.08 0.15 5.28
CA THR A 219 -14.45 1.46 5.09
C THR A 219 -13.11 1.28 4.36
N ALA A 220 -12.61 2.34 3.71
CA ALA A 220 -11.32 2.30 3.02
C ALA A 220 -10.16 1.92 3.96
N ASP A 221 -10.19 2.39 5.21
CA ASP A 221 -9.20 2.02 6.23
C ASP A 221 -9.31 0.54 6.62
N ALA A 222 -10.52 0.02 6.85
CA ALA A 222 -10.73 -1.39 7.16
C ALA A 222 -10.28 -2.31 6.01
N HIS A 223 -10.57 -1.92 4.77
CA HIS A 223 -10.12 -2.61 3.57
C HIS A 223 -8.58 -2.66 3.52
N GLY A 224 -7.90 -1.53 3.66
CA GLY A 224 -6.44 -1.47 3.66
C GLY A 224 -5.77 -2.25 4.81
N ARG A 225 -6.40 -2.29 5.99
CA ARG A 225 -5.95 -3.13 7.12
C ARG A 225 -6.06 -4.62 6.80
N LEU A 226 -7.16 -5.04 6.18
CA LEU A 226 -7.36 -6.43 5.77
C LEU A 226 -6.38 -6.85 4.68
N GLU A 227 -6.16 -6.03 3.65
CA GLU A 227 -5.16 -6.32 2.61
C GLU A 227 -3.76 -6.47 3.21
N ARG A 228 -3.35 -5.55 4.10
CA ARG A 228 -2.07 -5.65 4.79
C ARG A 228 -1.94 -6.96 5.59
N TYR A 229 -2.99 -7.33 6.31
CA TYR A 229 -3.04 -8.59 7.05
C TYR A 229 -2.91 -9.82 6.11
N LEU A 230 -3.69 -9.85 5.03
CA LEU A 230 -3.70 -10.94 4.05
C LEU A 230 -2.35 -11.06 3.34
N SER A 231 -1.77 -9.95 2.90
CA SER A 231 -0.43 -9.89 2.31
C SER A 231 0.63 -10.44 3.27
N HIS A 232 0.62 -10.04 4.54
CA HIS A 232 1.55 -10.58 5.53
C HIS A 232 1.39 -12.09 5.75
N ARG A 233 0.15 -12.61 5.72
CA ARG A 233 -0.11 -14.05 5.85
C ARG A 233 0.37 -14.82 4.62
N LEU A 234 0.14 -14.31 3.42
CA LEU A 234 0.63 -14.89 2.17
C LEU A 234 2.16 -14.92 2.11
N ALA A 235 2.82 -13.81 2.46
CA ALA A 235 4.28 -13.75 2.49
C ALA A 235 4.88 -14.82 3.43
N ARG A 236 4.26 -15.06 4.58
CA ARG A 236 4.69 -16.13 5.50
C ARG A 236 4.47 -17.53 4.93
N LEU A 237 3.37 -17.77 4.22
CA LEU A 237 3.13 -19.05 3.56
C LEU A 237 4.14 -19.32 2.44
N ALA A 238 4.41 -18.31 1.60
CA ALA A 238 5.45 -18.39 0.58
C ALA A 238 6.84 -18.64 1.19
N GLY A 239 7.17 -17.95 2.29
CA GLY A 239 8.42 -18.18 3.03
C GLY A 239 8.53 -19.56 3.67
N VAL A 240 7.42 -20.15 4.14
CA VAL A 240 7.40 -21.54 4.66
C VAL A 240 7.57 -22.56 3.53
N CYS A 241 6.96 -22.34 2.36
CA CYS A 241 7.15 -23.21 1.20
C CYS A 241 8.57 -23.11 0.59
N ALA A 242 9.25 -21.97 0.74
CA ALA A 242 10.63 -21.78 0.29
C ALA A 242 11.66 -22.51 1.17
N ILE A 243 11.29 -22.88 2.41
CA ILE A 243 12.09 -23.75 3.26
C ILE A 243 11.80 -25.20 2.85
N SER A 244 12.51 -25.69 1.85
CA SER A 244 12.52 -27.12 1.51
C SER A 244 12.92 -27.92 2.76
N PRO A 245 12.25 -29.05 3.09
CA PRO A 245 12.69 -29.89 4.19
C PRO A 245 14.06 -30.45 3.81
N GLN A 246 15.13 -29.94 4.43
CA GLN A 246 16.40 -30.65 4.46
C GLN A 246 16.11 -32.00 5.10
N THR A 247 16.10 -33.04 4.28
CA THR A 247 15.98 -34.41 4.75
C THR A 247 17.26 -34.67 5.57
N PRO A 248 17.19 -34.87 6.89
CA PRO A 248 18.39 -35.20 7.63
C PRO A 248 18.91 -36.53 7.10
N ALA A 249 20.14 -36.52 6.60
CA ALA A 249 20.83 -37.75 6.21
C ALA A 249 20.89 -38.67 7.43
N LEU A 250 20.23 -39.82 7.33
CA LEU A 250 20.35 -40.89 8.32
C LEU A 250 21.85 -41.25 8.44
N PRO A 251 22.42 -41.29 9.66
CA PRO A 251 23.79 -41.70 9.84
C PRO A 251 23.94 -43.14 9.37
N SER A 252 24.89 -43.36 8.46
CA SER A 252 25.31 -44.68 8.01
C SER A 252 25.80 -45.47 9.23
N LEU A 253 25.04 -46.49 9.62
CA LEU A 253 25.49 -47.50 10.56
C LEU A 253 26.62 -48.30 9.89
N GLN A 254 27.86 -47.92 10.17
CA GLN A 254 29.01 -48.77 9.93
C GLN A 254 28.99 -49.90 10.98
N ARG A 255 28.94 -51.15 10.52
CA ARG A 255 29.33 -52.33 11.28
C ARG A 255 30.78 -52.66 10.97
#